data_AF-A0A929RQD3-F1
#
_entry.id   AF-A0A929RQD3-F1
#
_cell.length_a   1.000
_cell.length_b   1.000
_cell.length_c   1.000
_cell.angle_alpha   90.00
_cell.angle_beta   90.00
_cell.angle_gamma   90.00
#
_symmetry.space_group_name_H-M   'P 1'
#
loop_
_entity.id
_entity.type
_entity.pdbx_description
1 polymer ?
#
loop_
_entity_poly.entity_id
_entity_poly.type
_entity_poly.pdbx_seq_one_letter_code
_entity_poly.pdbx_strand_id
1 'polypeptide(L)'
;EWDELNKHHKPKLRGSRKALAIDVRARLLAPTIPYALCHGNPVNVLAVSDVESTTHMLARDWGITHRSDLLRQLYTLLRSGHRAEYTRLREHCADRSWATARIELLNKTADRDTDAWEERWRIRRLLDNDRGLSSVDFGAWDFVRAALLTRTGAALGWLSEDEAWDTLALVNRALSLSYSSWNEVWVAFRVTRWLWAAEGDAQSAANDLHDRNRGEFLLGKNGLWTAIPWDAPYPAPRFLLLDALREMDALRLLSPSAWEDASTWERELDAQTRTRAPMSIGGKPIVQ
;
A
#
# COMPACT_ATOMS: atom_id res chain seq x y z
N GLU A 1 27.45 6.60 -1.69
CA GLU A 1 26.14 6.10 -1.18
C GLU A 1 25.14 7.20 -0.84
N TRP A 2 25.21 7.89 0.32
CA TRP A 2 24.16 8.86 0.69
C TRP A 2 23.96 10.00 -0.31
N ASP A 3 25.05 10.57 -0.83
CA ASP A 3 24.97 11.62 -1.85
C ASP A 3 24.42 11.14 -3.19
N GLU A 4 24.60 9.85 -3.52
CA GLU A 4 23.98 9.25 -4.69
C GLU A 4 22.48 9.07 -4.48
N LEU A 5 22.06 8.65 -3.28
CA LEU A 5 20.65 8.59 -2.90
C LEU A 5 19.98 9.96 -2.91
N ASN A 6 20.67 11.02 -2.48
CA ASN A 6 20.17 12.39 -2.58
C ASN A 6 19.89 12.81 -4.02
N LYS A 7 20.73 12.37 -4.98
CA LYS A 7 20.51 12.61 -6.41
C LYS A 7 19.37 11.75 -6.93
N HIS A 8 19.33 10.47 -6.56
CA HIS A 8 18.35 9.50 -7.01
C HIS A 8 16.91 9.84 -6.54
N HIS A 9 16.72 10.12 -5.26
CA HIS A 9 15.42 10.48 -4.68
C HIS A 9 15.08 11.97 -4.78
N LYS A 10 15.85 12.77 -5.53
CA LYS A 10 15.61 14.22 -5.63
C LYS A 10 14.18 14.48 -6.11
N PRO A 11 13.33 15.16 -5.32
CA PRO A 11 11.95 15.40 -5.71
C PRO A 11 11.86 16.25 -6.98
N LYS A 12 11.06 15.78 -7.96
CA LYS A 12 10.65 16.59 -9.11
C LYS A 12 9.28 17.18 -8.81
N LEU A 13 9.21 18.49 -8.62
CA LEU A 13 7.98 19.19 -8.27
C LEU A 13 7.58 20.16 -9.39
N ARG A 14 6.29 20.20 -9.76
CA ARG A 14 5.75 21.30 -10.57
C ARG A 14 5.28 22.41 -9.64
N GLY A 15 5.85 23.60 -9.77
CA GLY A 15 5.56 24.74 -8.90
C GLY A 15 6.42 24.74 -7.62
N SER A 16 5.89 25.36 -6.55
CA SER A 16 6.64 25.55 -5.30
C SER A 16 6.18 24.60 -4.20
N ARG A 17 7.09 24.24 -3.27
CA ARG A 17 6.74 23.41 -2.11
C ARG A 17 5.66 24.05 -1.23
N LYS A 18 5.66 25.38 -1.13
CA LYS A 18 4.64 26.12 -0.36
C LYS A 18 3.23 25.91 -0.91
N ALA A 19 3.09 25.71 -2.23
CA ALA A 19 1.80 25.48 -2.86
C ALA A 19 1.17 24.13 -2.45
N LEU A 20 1.99 23.15 -2.05
CA LEU A 20 1.51 21.82 -1.64
C LEU A 20 0.54 21.87 -0.46
N ALA A 21 0.69 22.85 0.44
CA ALA A 21 -0.12 22.95 1.64
C ALA A 21 -1.61 23.17 1.34
N ILE A 22 -1.92 23.83 0.22
CA ILE A 22 -3.29 24.19 -0.19
C ILE A 22 -3.79 23.41 -1.40
N ASP A 23 -2.93 22.62 -2.05
CA ASP A 23 -3.26 21.89 -3.28
C ASP A 23 -3.91 20.54 -2.96
N VAL A 24 -5.21 20.43 -3.28
CA VAL A 24 -6.00 19.19 -3.11
C VAL A 24 -5.40 18.03 -3.92
N ARG A 25 -4.88 18.27 -5.12
CA ARG A 25 -4.29 17.20 -5.95
C ARG A 25 -2.98 16.71 -5.34
N ALA A 26 -2.19 17.61 -4.77
CA ALA A 26 -0.98 17.22 -4.04
C ALA A 26 -1.31 16.35 -2.82
N ARG A 27 -2.37 16.66 -2.08
CA ARG A 27 -2.85 15.83 -0.96
C ARG A 27 -3.23 14.42 -1.43
N LEU A 28 -4.07 14.33 -2.46
CA LEU A 28 -4.48 13.05 -3.02
C LEU A 28 -3.29 12.22 -3.52
N LEU A 29 -2.27 12.87 -4.09
CA LEU A 29 -1.04 12.22 -4.55
C LEU A 29 -0.01 11.93 -3.45
N ALA A 30 -0.18 12.44 -2.23
CA ALA A 30 0.80 12.29 -1.16
C ALA A 30 1.20 10.83 -0.91
N PRO A 31 0.27 9.85 -0.88
CA PRO A 31 0.63 8.44 -0.72
C PRO A 31 1.46 7.86 -1.87
N THR A 32 1.47 8.49 -3.06
CA THR A 32 2.29 8.04 -4.21
C THR A 32 3.76 8.46 -4.11
N ILE A 33 4.05 9.47 -3.28
CA ILE A 33 5.36 10.14 -3.25
C ILE A 33 6.52 9.18 -2.94
N PRO A 34 6.43 8.23 -1.98
CA PRO A 34 7.53 7.30 -1.70
C PRO A 34 8.07 6.57 -2.94
N TYR A 35 7.18 6.14 -3.84
CA TYR A 35 7.56 5.51 -5.10
C TYR A 35 7.88 6.52 -6.20
N ALA A 36 7.25 7.70 -6.19
CA ALA A 36 7.60 8.77 -7.12
C ALA A 36 9.06 9.19 -6.96
N LEU A 37 9.58 9.24 -5.72
CA LEU A 37 11.00 9.54 -5.46
C LEU A 37 11.92 8.46 -6.05
N CYS A 38 11.61 7.17 -5.87
CA CYS A 38 12.44 6.07 -6.43
C CYS A 38 12.44 6.03 -7.96
N HIS A 39 11.29 6.29 -8.58
CA HIS A 39 11.17 6.24 -10.04
C HIS A 39 11.47 7.59 -10.70
N GLY A 40 11.87 8.60 -9.92
CA GLY A 40 12.11 9.95 -10.40
C GLY A 40 10.88 10.62 -11.03
N ASN A 41 9.67 10.21 -10.64
CA ASN A 41 8.42 10.76 -11.16
C ASN A 41 8.08 12.12 -10.52
N PRO A 42 7.34 13.01 -11.20
CA PRO A 42 6.89 14.28 -10.62
C PRO A 42 5.95 14.11 -9.41
N VAL A 43 6.26 14.64 -8.24
CA VAL A 43 5.54 14.25 -7.00
C VAL A 43 4.08 14.73 -6.90
N ASN A 44 3.67 15.74 -7.67
CA ASN A 44 2.35 16.38 -7.57
C ASN A 44 1.52 16.36 -8.88
N VAL A 45 1.82 15.45 -9.81
CA VAL A 45 0.95 15.16 -10.97
C VAL A 45 0.87 13.65 -11.23
N LEU A 46 -0.17 13.20 -11.93
CA LEU A 46 -0.40 11.79 -12.25
C LEU A 46 0.65 11.17 -13.20
N ALA A 47 1.37 11.98 -13.97
CA ALA A 47 2.33 11.52 -14.98
C ALA A 47 3.49 10.70 -14.38
N VAL A 48 4.00 9.71 -15.11
CA VAL A 48 5.28 9.04 -14.82
C VAL A 48 6.39 9.62 -15.70
N SER A 49 7.65 9.47 -15.29
CA SER A 49 8.81 9.94 -16.05
C SER A 49 9.22 9.01 -17.18
N ASP A 50 8.93 7.72 -17.07
CA ASP A 50 9.25 6.71 -18.08
C ASP A 50 8.08 5.73 -18.20
N VAL A 51 7.32 5.86 -19.29
CA VAL A 51 6.12 5.04 -19.56
C VAL A 51 6.51 3.60 -19.91
N GLU A 52 7.59 3.40 -20.67
CA GLU A 52 8.03 2.08 -21.11
C GLU A 52 8.54 1.26 -19.92
N SER A 53 9.44 1.83 -19.12
CA SER A 53 9.93 1.19 -17.90
C SER A 53 8.81 0.90 -16.91
N THR A 54 7.85 1.83 -16.76
CA THR A 54 6.66 1.61 -15.91
C THR A 54 5.83 0.45 -16.41
N THR A 55 5.59 0.35 -17.72
CA THR A 55 4.81 -0.73 -18.32
C THR A 55 5.49 -2.09 -18.10
N HIS A 56 6.81 -2.14 -18.31
CA HIS A 56 7.59 -3.35 -18.07
C HIS A 56 7.56 -3.78 -16.59
N MET A 57 7.70 -2.84 -15.66
CA MET A 57 7.60 -3.08 -14.22
C MET A 57 6.23 -3.65 -13.82
N LEU A 58 5.13 -3.09 -14.35
CA LEU A 58 3.80 -3.60 -14.07
C LEU A 58 3.60 -5.04 -14.58
N ALA A 59 4.07 -5.34 -15.79
CA ALA A 59 3.98 -6.69 -16.33
C ALA A 59 4.83 -7.69 -15.53
N ARG A 60 6.08 -7.34 -15.21
CA ARG A 60 7.04 -8.24 -14.54
C ARG A 60 6.73 -8.46 -13.06
N ASP A 61 6.49 -7.38 -12.31
CA ASP A 61 6.42 -7.43 -10.84
C ASP A 61 4.99 -7.62 -10.33
N TRP A 62 3.99 -7.27 -11.14
CA TRP A 62 2.57 -7.32 -10.75
C TRP A 62 1.73 -8.25 -11.63
N GLY A 63 2.23 -8.69 -12.77
CA GLY A 63 1.43 -9.41 -13.76
C GLY A 63 0.31 -8.57 -14.37
N ILE A 64 0.40 -7.23 -14.29
CA ILE A 64 -0.63 -6.32 -14.81
C ILE A 64 -0.26 -5.92 -16.24
N THR A 65 -1.02 -6.43 -17.21
CA THR A 65 -0.84 -6.08 -18.63
C THR A 65 -2.02 -5.28 -19.19
N HIS A 66 -3.17 -5.28 -18.50
CA HIS A 66 -4.38 -4.57 -18.93
C HIS A 66 -5.12 -3.89 -17.77
N ARG A 67 -6.03 -2.97 -18.12
CA ARG A 67 -6.92 -2.25 -17.19
C ARG A 67 -7.66 -3.20 -16.23
N SER A 68 -8.11 -4.33 -16.72
CA SER A 68 -8.84 -5.32 -15.93
C SER A 68 -8.02 -5.86 -14.75
N ASP A 69 -6.73 -6.09 -14.98
CA ASP A 69 -5.81 -6.65 -14.00
C ASP A 69 -5.47 -5.58 -12.96
N LEU A 70 -5.29 -4.33 -13.42
CA LEU A 70 -5.10 -3.18 -12.56
C LEU A 70 -6.27 -2.98 -11.60
N LEU A 71 -7.52 -2.99 -12.10
CA LEU A 71 -8.71 -2.78 -11.27
C LEU A 71 -8.82 -3.86 -10.19
N ARG A 72 -8.55 -5.13 -10.55
CA ARG A 72 -8.55 -6.24 -9.57
C ARG A 72 -7.44 -6.08 -8.55
N GLN A 73 -6.23 -5.70 -8.97
CA GLN A 73 -5.12 -5.52 -8.04
C GLN A 73 -5.36 -4.35 -7.08
N LEU A 74 -5.89 -3.22 -7.58
CA LEU A 74 -6.29 -2.09 -6.75
C LEU A 74 -7.34 -2.51 -5.71
N TYR A 75 -8.34 -3.29 -6.13
CA TYR A 75 -9.35 -3.81 -5.22
C TYR A 75 -8.77 -4.73 -4.16
N THR A 76 -7.89 -5.67 -4.56
CA THR A 76 -7.20 -6.56 -3.63
C THR A 76 -6.42 -5.78 -2.59
N LEU A 77 -5.60 -4.81 -2.99
CA LEU A 77 -4.81 -3.98 -2.08
C LEU A 77 -5.68 -3.16 -1.13
N LEU A 78 -6.80 -2.60 -1.61
CA LEU A 78 -7.71 -1.83 -0.76
C LEU A 78 -8.51 -2.72 0.19
N ARG A 79 -8.89 -3.95 -0.21
CA ARG A 79 -9.76 -4.84 0.57
C ARG A 79 -9.03 -5.74 1.56
N SER A 80 -7.85 -6.24 1.21
CA SER A 80 -7.09 -7.13 2.11
C SER A 80 -5.58 -7.04 1.85
N GLY A 81 -5.12 -7.22 0.62
CA GLY A 81 -3.70 -7.20 0.27
C GLY A 81 -2.85 -8.14 1.14
N HIS A 82 -1.57 -7.80 1.30
CA HIS A 82 -0.66 -8.59 2.13
C HIS A 82 -0.90 -8.38 3.63
N ARG A 83 -1.58 -7.30 4.04
CA ARG A 83 -1.84 -7.04 5.47
C ARG A 83 -2.60 -8.20 6.11
N ALA A 84 -3.54 -8.81 5.39
CA ALA A 84 -4.32 -9.95 5.89
C ALA A 84 -3.45 -11.19 6.13
N GLU A 85 -2.49 -11.45 5.25
CA GLU A 85 -1.54 -12.57 5.41
C GLU A 85 -0.61 -12.33 6.60
N TYR A 86 -0.12 -11.11 6.78
CA TYR A 86 0.77 -10.77 7.88
C TYR A 86 0.05 -10.72 9.23
N THR A 87 -1.20 -10.26 9.27
CA THR A 87 -2.03 -10.34 10.48
C THR A 87 -2.23 -11.80 10.89
N ARG A 88 -2.61 -12.69 9.96
CA ARG A 88 -2.73 -14.13 10.25
C ARG A 88 -1.41 -14.75 10.69
N LEU A 89 -0.31 -14.39 10.05
CA LEU A 89 1.01 -14.89 10.44
C LEU A 89 1.36 -14.45 11.87
N ARG A 90 1.07 -13.18 12.22
CA ARG A 90 1.25 -12.66 13.58
C ARG A 90 0.39 -13.42 14.59
N GLU A 91 -0.88 -13.67 14.27
CA GLU A 91 -1.80 -14.44 15.12
C GLU A 91 -1.32 -15.87 15.35
N HIS A 92 -0.87 -16.56 14.29
CA HIS A 92 -0.27 -17.88 14.43
C HIS A 92 1.00 -17.87 15.28
N CYS A 93 1.84 -16.84 15.13
CA CYS A 93 3.06 -16.69 15.94
C CYS A 93 2.78 -16.41 17.43
N ALA A 94 1.55 -16.01 17.80
CA ALA A 94 1.15 -15.89 19.20
C ALA A 94 1.13 -17.26 19.89
N ASP A 95 0.88 -18.35 19.15
CA ASP A 95 1.12 -19.71 19.60
C ASP A 95 2.60 -20.10 19.35
N ARG A 96 3.39 -20.03 20.42
CA ARG A 96 4.83 -20.39 20.39
C ARG A 96 5.07 -21.84 19.99
N SER A 97 4.14 -22.75 20.26
CA SER A 97 4.27 -24.17 19.90
C SER A 97 4.13 -24.36 18.39
N TRP A 98 3.12 -23.72 17.79
CA TRP A 98 2.94 -23.67 16.34
C TRP A 98 4.18 -23.08 15.66
N ALA A 99 4.66 -21.93 16.14
CA ALA A 99 5.78 -21.23 15.51
C ALA A 99 7.07 -22.06 15.55
N THR A 100 7.34 -22.75 16.66
CA THR A 100 8.51 -23.63 16.80
C THR A 100 8.43 -24.80 15.83
N ALA A 101 7.29 -25.50 15.79
CA ALA A 101 7.07 -26.62 14.87
C ALA A 101 7.15 -26.19 13.39
N ARG A 102 6.63 -25.00 13.06
CA ARG A 102 6.70 -24.46 11.70
C ARG A 102 8.13 -24.13 11.29
N ILE A 103 8.92 -23.51 12.17
CA ILE A 103 10.35 -23.25 11.92
C ILE A 103 11.12 -24.57 11.70
N GLU A 104 10.88 -25.60 12.51
CA GLU A 104 11.53 -26.91 12.35
C GLU A 104 11.21 -27.57 11.00
N LEU A 105 9.97 -27.45 10.54
CA LEU A 105 9.56 -27.92 9.22
C LEU A 105 10.27 -27.15 8.10
N LEU A 106 10.27 -25.81 8.18
CA LEU A 106 10.88 -24.93 7.18
C LEU A 106 12.40 -25.10 7.10
N ASN A 107 13.07 -25.39 8.23
CA ASN A 107 14.51 -25.66 8.26
C ASN A 107 14.94 -26.83 7.35
N LYS A 108 14.02 -27.76 7.00
CA LYS A 108 14.33 -28.89 6.13
C LYS A 108 14.51 -28.51 4.65
N THR A 109 14.00 -27.35 4.24
CA THR A 109 14.00 -26.91 2.84
C THR A 109 14.57 -25.51 2.62
N ALA A 110 14.64 -24.66 3.67
CA ALA A 110 15.04 -23.26 3.56
C ALA A 110 16.42 -23.00 2.92
N ASP A 111 17.35 -23.96 2.90
CA ASP A 111 18.64 -23.74 2.25
C ASP A 111 18.58 -23.85 0.71
N ARG A 112 17.46 -24.36 0.16
CA ARG A 112 17.25 -24.59 -1.28
C ARG A 112 15.91 -24.09 -1.81
N ASP A 113 15.05 -23.56 -0.93
CA ASP A 113 13.70 -23.10 -1.23
C ASP A 113 13.53 -21.70 -0.66
N THR A 114 13.44 -20.72 -1.57
CA THR A 114 13.33 -19.30 -1.24
C THR A 114 12.09 -19.01 -0.41
N ASP A 115 10.94 -19.57 -0.76
CA ASP A 115 9.67 -19.32 -0.06
C ASP A 115 9.75 -19.83 1.38
N ALA A 116 10.31 -21.04 1.56
CA ALA A 116 10.51 -21.63 2.87
C ALA A 116 11.48 -20.80 3.73
N TRP A 117 12.52 -20.25 3.11
CA TRP A 117 13.47 -19.37 3.77
C TRP A 117 12.84 -18.04 4.18
N GLU A 118 12.08 -17.39 3.30
CA GLU A 118 11.40 -16.11 3.54
C GLU A 118 10.33 -16.24 4.63
N GLU A 119 9.55 -17.32 4.61
CA GLU A 119 8.56 -17.59 5.65
C GLU A 119 9.25 -17.81 7.01
N ARG A 120 10.32 -18.61 7.05
CA ARG A 120 11.10 -18.85 8.27
C ARG A 120 11.66 -17.54 8.82
N TRP A 121 12.19 -16.70 7.94
CA TRP A 121 12.71 -15.39 8.29
C TRP A 121 11.61 -14.53 8.92
N ARG A 122 10.44 -14.40 8.28
CA ARG A 122 9.30 -13.61 8.80
C ARG A 122 8.82 -14.10 10.16
N ILE A 123 8.69 -15.41 10.35
CA ILE A 123 8.29 -15.99 11.65
C ILE A 123 9.29 -15.60 12.74
N ARG A 124 10.60 -15.75 12.51
CA ARG A 124 11.63 -15.37 13.50
C ARG A 124 11.53 -13.89 13.87
N ARG A 125 11.43 -13.00 12.88
CA ARG A 125 11.28 -11.55 13.11
C ARG A 125 10.04 -11.19 13.93
N LEU A 126 8.91 -11.88 13.69
CA LEU A 126 7.68 -11.71 14.48
C LEU A 126 7.86 -12.20 15.92
N LEU A 127 8.51 -13.35 16.12
CA LEU A 127 8.78 -13.92 17.45
C LEU A 127 9.71 -13.03 18.29
N ASP A 128 10.66 -12.37 17.64
CA ASP A 128 11.61 -11.43 18.24
C ASP A 128 11.02 -10.01 18.41
N ASN A 129 9.81 -9.78 17.89
CA ASN A 129 9.15 -8.47 17.83
C ASN A 129 10.05 -7.39 17.21
N ASP A 130 10.81 -7.76 16.19
CA ASP A 130 11.73 -6.82 15.55
C ASP A 130 10.98 -5.61 15.02
N ARG A 131 11.54 -4.41 15.22
CA ARG A 131 10.94 -3.13 14.79
C ARG A 131 9.49 -2.91 15.26
N GLY A 132 9.07 -3.55 16.35
CA GLY A 132 7.71 -3.42 16.89
C GLY A 132 6.64 -4.13 16.05
N LEU A 133 7.02 -5.22 15.36
CA LEU A 133 6.14 -6.01 14.51
C LEU A 133 4.89 -6.58 15.21
N SER A 134 4.81 -6.59 16.54
CA SER A 134 3.62 -7.01 17.27
C SER A 134 2.51 -5.94 17.28
N SER A 135 2.88 -4.67 17.14
CA SER A 135 1.96 -3.53 17.27
C SER A 135 1.80 -2.71 15.99
N VAL A 136 2.67 -2.87 15.00
CA VAL A 136 2.56 -2.15 13.72
C VAL A 136 1.26 -2.54 13.00
N ASP A 137 0.56 -1.57 12.43
CA ASP A 137 -0.49 -1.82 11.45
C ASP A 137 0.15 -2.04 10.05
N PHE A 138 -0.22 -3.11 9.37
CA PHE A 138 0.40 -3.51 8.09
C PHE A 138 -0.23 -2.82 6.84
N GLY A 139 -1.32 -2.08 7.00
CA GLY A 139 -2.13 -1.53 5.90
C GLY A 139 -1.41 -0.51 5.01
N ALA A 140 -0.48 0.27 5.55
CA ALA A 140 0.24 1.32 4.83
C ALA A 140 1.02 0.74 3.63
N TRP A 141 1.51 -0.50 3.75
CA TRP A 141 2.16 -1.20 2.64
C TRP A 141 1.23 -1.42 1.46
N ASP A 142 -0.01 -1.81 1.71
CA ASP A 142 -0.99 -2.04 0.65
C ASP A 142 -1.54 -0.72 0.11
N PHE A 143 -1.84 0.25 0.98
CA PHE A 143 -2.43 1.53 0.57
C PHE A 143 -1.47 2.40 -0.24
N VAL A 144 -0.19 2.48 0.14
CA VAL A 144 0.83 3.19 -0.64
C VAL A 144 1.06 2.53 -2.00
N ARG A 145 1.01 1.19 -2.07
CA ARG A 145 1.09 0.46 -3.35
C ARG A 145 -0.16 0.63 -4.20
N ALA A 146 -1.35 0.70 -3.60
CA ALA A 146 -2.57 1.05 -4.32
C ALA A 146 -2.43 2.45 -4.95
N ALA A 147 -1.90 3.42 -4.20
CA ALA A 147 -1.63 4.76 -4.72
C ALA A 147 -0.66 4.76 -5.92
N LEU A 148 0.43 3.98 -5.81
CA LEU A 148 1.37 3.77 -6.91
C LEU A 148 0.63 3.26 -8.17
N LEU A 149 -0.14 2.18 -8.02
CA LEU A 149 -0.85 1.55 -9.13
C LEU A 149 -1.91 2.47 -9.74
N THR A 150 -2.62 3.26 -8.93
CA THR A 150 -3.58 4.26 -9.41
C THR A 150 -2.88 5.30 -10.28
N ARG A 151 -1.75 5.82 -9.83
CA ARG A 151 -0.96 6.80 -10.58
C ARG A 151 -0.45 6.22 -11.89
N THR A 152 0.14 5.03 -11.87
CA THR A 152 0.66 4.40 -13.10
C THR A 152 -0.48 4.07 -14.05
N GLY A 153 -1.61 3.58 -13.55
CA GLY A 153 -2.82 3.34 -14.34
C GLY A 153 -3.34 4.59 -15.06
N ALA A 154 -3.36 5.74 -14.38
CA ALA A 154 -3.70 7.01 -14.99
C ALA A 154 -2.71 7.43 -16.07
N ALA A 155 -1.40 7.31 -15.79
CA ALA A 155 -0.34 7.68 -16.74
C ALA A 155 -0.32 6.81 -18.01
N LEU A 156 -0.78 5.56 -17.90
CA LEU A 156 -0.92 4.62 -19.02
C LEU A 156 -2.27 4.73 -19.74
N GLY A 157 -3.17 5.62 -19.29
CA GLY A 157 -4.52 5.75 -19.85
C GLY A 157 -5.45 4.57 -19.53
N TRP A 158 -5.08 3.70 -18.58
CA TRP A 158 -5.93 2.61 -18.11
C TRP A 158 -6.97 3.08 -17.09
N LEU A 159 -6.75 4.23 -16.45
CA LEU A 159 -7.76 4.94 -15.65
C LEU A 159 -7.99 6.32 -16.26
N SER A 160 -9.25 6.75 -16.31
CA SER A 160 -9.55 8.17 -16.53
C SER A 160 -9.03 9.03 -15.37
N GLU A 161 -8.87 10.34 -15.58
CA GLU A 161 -8.49 11.24 -14.48
C GLU A 161 -9.48 11.16 -13.31
N ASP A 162 -10.78 11.11 -13.61
CA ASP A 162 -11.83 11.01 -12.60
C ASP A 162 -11.71 9.76 -11.73
N GLU A 163 -11.47 8.60 -12.36
CA GLU A 163 -11.25 7.33 -11.64
C GLU A 163 -9.96 7.37 -10.82
N ALA A 164 -8.91 7.97 -11.36
CA ALA A 164 -7.62 8.08 -10.68
C ALA A 164 -7.72 8.96 -9.44
N TRP A 165 -8.31 10.15 -9.56
CA TRP A 165 -8.51 11.06 -8.43
C TRP A 165 -9.46 10.47 -7.38
N ASP A 166 -10.54 9.81 -7.81
CA ASP A 166 -11.47 9.13 -6.91
C ASP A 166 -10.80 7.96 -6.16
N THR A 167 -9.99 7.17 -6.84
CA THR A 167 -9.25 6.06 -6.22
C THR A 167 -8.17 6.56 -5.28
N LEU A 168 -7.49 7.67 -5.60
CA LEU A 168 -6.58 8.32 -4.64
C LEU A 168 -7.35 8.84 -3.41
N ALA A 169 -8.59 9.33 -3.56
CA ALA A 169 -9.42 9.69 -2.42
C ALA A 169 -9.79 8.47 -1.56
N LEU A 170 -10.06 7.30 -2.17
CA LEU A 170 -10.22 6.04 -1.44
C LEU A 170 -8.98 5.68 -0.63
N VAL A 171 -7.78 5.77 -1.23
CA VAL A 171 -6.52 5.50 -0.53
C VAL A 171 -6.30 6.45 0.64
N ASN A 172 -6.54 7.75 0.46
CA ASN A 172 -6.42 8.72 1.55
C ASN A 172 -7.46 8.48 2.64
N ARG A 173 -8.67 8.02 2.29
CA ARG A 173 -9.71 7.64 3.25
C ARG A 173 -9.28 6.44 4.08
N ALA A 174 -8.77 5.39 3.43
CA ALA A 174 -8.22 4.21 4.10
C ALA A 174 -7.10 4.59 5.08
N LEU A 175 -6.13 5.39 4.63
CA LEU A 175 -5.04 5.88 5.46
C LEU A 175 -5.54 6.71 6.66
N SER A 176 -6.54 7.57 6.47
CA SER A 176 -7.09 8.42 7.54
C SER A 176 -7.86 7.64 8.61
N LEU A 177 -8.38 6.46 8.27
CA LEU A 177 -9.08 5.57 9.19
C LEU A 177 -8.13 4.62 9.92
N SER A 178 -6.95 4.37 9.36
CA SER A 178 -5.95 3.45 9.92
C SER A 178 -4.82 4.15 10.67
N TYR A 179 -4.57 5.44 10.40
CA TYR A 179 -3.43 6.17 10.94
C TYR A 179 -3.83 7.59 11.38
N SER A 180 -2.98 8.21 12.18
CA SER A 180 -3.17 9.54 12.77
C SER A 180 -2.24 10.61 12.19
N SER A 181 -1.23 10.23 11.40
CA SER A 181 -0.29 11.18 10.78
C SER A 181 0.53 10.57 9.64
N TRP A 182 1.10 11.43 8.80
CA TRP A 182 2.10 11.02 7.80
C TRP A 182 3.31 10.30 8.39
N ASN A 183 3.73 10.66 9.61
CA ASN A 183 4.84 9.99 10.28
C ASN A 183 4.49 8.54 10.60
N GLU A 184 3.29 8.30 11.12
CA GLU A 184 2.79 6.96 11.42
C GLU A 184 2.67 6.11 10.14
N VAL A 185 2.11 6.67 9.07
CA VAL A 185 2.05 6.02 7.76
C VAL A 185 3.44 5.63 7.28
N TRP A 186 4.44 6.52 7.41
CA TRP A 186 5.80 6.22 6.97
C TRP A 186 6.43 5.08 7.76
N VAL A 187 6.27 5.08 9.09
CA VAL A 187 6.78 4.02 9.98
C VAL A 187 6.12 2.68 9.66
N ALA A 188 4.80 2.65 9.52
CA ALA A 188 4.06 1.45 9.15
C ALA A 188 4.49 0.91 7.77
N PHE A 189 4.61 1.80 6.77
CA PHE A 189 5.02 1.45 5.41
C PHE A 189 6.42 0.82 5.39
N ARG A 190 7.43 1.48 6.00
CA ARG A 190 8.82 0.99 5.97
C ARG A 190 9.00 -0.32 6.74
N VAL A 191 8.33 -0.49 7.88
CA VAL A 191 8.45 -1.72 8.68
C VAL A 191 7.79 -2.89 7.94
N THR A 192 6.62 -2.66 7.35
CA THR A 192 5.91 -3.71 6.61
C THR A 192 6.62 -4.06 5.29
N ARG A 193 7.18 -3.06 4.59
CA ARG A 193 8.04 -3.29 3.42
C ARG A 193 9.26 -4.14 3.79
N TRP A 194 9.91 -3.82 4.91
CA TRP A 194 11.05 -4.59 5.40
C TRP A 194 10.66 -6.03 5.71
N LEU A 195 9.48 -6.26 6.31
CA LEU A 195 8.95 -7.60 6.54
C LEU A 195 8.66 -8.35 5.22
N TRP A 196 8.14 -7.65 4.20
CA TRP A 196 7.86 -8.24 2.88
C TRP A 196 9.14 -8.61 2.12
N ALA A 197 10.15 -7.73 2.13
CA ALA A 197 11.34 -7.93 1.33
C ALA A 197 12.10 -9.19 1.73
N ALA A 198 12.06 -9.55 3.03
CA ALA A 198 12.67 -10.74 3.59
C ALA A 198 14.07 -11.01 2.99
N GLU A 199 15.03 -10.11 3.18
CA GLU A 199 16.33 -10.20 2.49
C GLU A 199 17.46 -10.54 3.47
N GLY A 200 18.58 -11.03 2.95
CA GLY A 200 19.81 -11.18 3.74
C GLY A 200 20.30 -9.84 4.32
N ASP A 201 21.18 -9.88 5.33
CA ASP A 201 21.55 -8.70 6.13
C ASP A 201 22.10 -7.53 5.29
N ALA A 202 22.95 -7.82 4.29
CA ALA A 202 23.54 -6.78 3.44
C ALA A 202 22.48 -6.04 2.60
N GLN A 203 21.54 -6.79 2.01
CA GLN A 203 20.47 -6.21 1.20
C GLN A 203 19.45 -5.47 2.08
N SER A 204 19.15 -6.01 3.27
CA SER A 204 18.37 -5.31 4.30
C SER A 204 18.98 -3.96 4.68
N ALA A 205 20.31 -3.90 4.89
CA ALA A 205 21.00 -2.66 5.23
C ALA A 205 20.96 -1.62 4.09
N ALA A 206 21.08 -2.07 2.84
CA ALA A 206 20.95 -1.20 1.66
C ALA A 206 19.52 -0.64 1.54
N ASN A 207 18.50 -1.47 1.73
CA ASN A 207 17.11 -1.04 1.72
C ASN A 207 16.79 -0.07 2.87
N ASP A 208 17.31 -0.31 4.07
CA ASP A 208 17.18 0.60 5.20
C ASP A 208 17.82 1.97 4.93
N LEU A 209 18.96 2.00 4.23
CA LEU A 209 19.58 3.26 3.81
C LEU A 209 18.68 4.01 2.83
N HIS A 210 18.09 3.32 1.85
CA HIS A 210 17.11 3.88 0.92
C HIS A 210 15.86 4.43 1.63
N ASP A 211 15.30 3.69 2.60
CA ASP A 211 14.16 4.13 3.40
C ASP A 211 14.52 5.34 4.27
N ARG A 212 15.67 5.33 4.95
CA ARG A 212 16.11 6.51 5.72
C ARG A 212 16.21 7.75 4.84
N ASN A 213 16.83 7.64 3.66
CA ASN A 213 16.95 8.77 2.74
C ASN A 213 15.59 9.29 2.24
N ARG A 214 14.66 8.40 1.87
CA ARG A 214 13.28 8.81 1.52
C ARG A 214 12.58 9.50 2.68
N GLY A 215 12.76 9.00 3.90
CA GLY A 215 12.22 9.60 5.12
C GLY A 215 12.61 11.08 5.25
N GLU A 216 13.85 11.46 4.93
CA GLU A 216 14.29 12.86 4.96
C GLU A 216 13.53 13.74 3.96
N PHE A 217 13.29 13.24 2.74
CA PHE A 217 12.53 13.97 1.72
C PHE A 217 11.01 14.02 2.00
N LEU A 218 10.49 13.08 2.80
CA LEU A 218 9.07 13.03 3.17
C LEU A 218 8.79 13.86 4.42
N LEU A 219 9.52 13.58 5.51
CA LEU A 219 9.21 14.02 6.88
C LEU A 219 10.24 15.00 7.45
N GLY A 220 11.37 15.21 6.79
CA GLY A 220 12.38 16.17 7.25
C GLY A 220 11.82 17.60 7.33
N LYS A 221 12.63 18.55 7.83
CA LYS A 221 12.24 19.97 8.00
C LYS A 221 11.65 20.60 6.72
N ASN A 222 12.15 20.18 5.55
CA ASN A 222 11.68 20.60 4.23
C ASN A 222 10.98 19.47 3.46
N GLY A 223 10.43 18.50 4.19
CA GLY A 223 9.80 17.31 3.65
C GLY A 223 8.51 17.61 2.89
N LEU A 224 8.19 16.74 1.93
CA LEU A 224 6.96 16.86 1.12
C LEU A 224 5.71 16.56 1.94
N TRP A 225 5.72 15.52 2.77
CA TRP A 225 4.62 15.20 3.68
C TRP A 225 4.54 16.21 4.83
N THR A 226 5.66 16.79 5.26
CA THR A 226 5.65 17.93 6.19
C THR A 226 4.92 19.15 5.61
N ALA A 227 5.02 19.36 4.29
CA ALA A 227 4.36 20.49 3.61
C ALA A 227 2.89 20.22 3.25
N ILE A 228 2.42 18.96 3.33
CA ILE A 228 1.06 18.55 3.00
C ILE A 228 0.34 18.23 4.32
N PRO A 229 -0.60 19.07 4.79
CA PRO A 229 -1.28 18.81 6.06
C PRO A 229 -2.05 17.49 6.00
N TRP A 230 -1.92 16.69 7.06
CA TRP A 230 -2.57 15.38 7.19
C TRP A 230 -4.11 15.50 7.16
N ASP A 231 -4.68 16.37 7.99
CA ASP A 231 -6.13 16.51 8.16
C ASP A 231 -6.81 17.49 7.19
N ALA A 232 -6.10 17.92 6.13
CA ALA A 232 -6.69 18.87 5.21
C ALA A 232 -7.76 18.19 4.32
N PRO A 233 -8.88 18.88 4.04
CA PRO A 233 -9.99 18.27 3.33
C PRO A 233 -9.64 17.97 1.86
N TYR A 234 -10.29 16.92 1.34
CA TYR A 234 -10.31 16.53 -0.06
C TYR A 234 -11.73 16.03 -0.43
N PRO A 235 -12.09 15.95 -1.72
CA PRO A 235 -13.40 15.45 -2.13
C PRO A 235 -13.67 14.05 -1.58
N ALA A 236 -14.85 13.84 -1.01
CA ALA A 236 -15.25 12.52 -0.54
C ALA A 236 -15.24 11.51 -1.70
N PRO A 237 -14.73 10.28 -1.49
CA PRO A 237 -14.68 9.29 -2.55
C PRO A 237 -16.08 8.88 -3.00
N ARG A 238 -16.27 8.78 -4.32
CA ARG A 238 -17.49 8.30 -4.97
C ARG A 238 -17.51 6.78 -5.16
N PHE A 239 -16.35 6.14 -4.98
CA PHE A 239 -16.14 4.70 -5.14
C PHE A 239 -16.29 4.21 -6.59
N LEU A 240 -15.81 5.00 -7.56
CA LEU A 240 -15.86 4.65 -8.99
C LEU A 240 -15.15 3.33 -9.32
N LEU A 241 -14.10 3.00 -8.56
CA LEU A 241 -13.43 1.69 -8.65
C LEU A 241 -14.42 0.54 -8.46
N LEU A 242 -15.36 0.65 -7.50
CA LEU A 242 -16.36 -0.39 -7.25
C LEU A 242 -17.39 -0.47 -8.37
N ASP A 243 -17.75 0.67 -8.98
CA ASP A 243 -18.67 0.68 -10.14
C ASP A 243 -18.03 -0.04 -11.33
N ALA A 244 -16.76 0.23 -11.62
CA ALA A 244 -16.01 -0.46 -12.67
C ALA A 244 -15.86 -1.98 -12.39
N LEU A 245 -15.62 -2.36 -11.13
CA LEU A 245 -15.53 -3.78 -10.74
C LEU A 245 -16.87 -4.50 -10.83
N ARG A 246 -17.99 -3.81 -10.57
CA ARG A 246 -19.34 -4.36 -10.74
C ARG A 246 -19.60 -4.72 -12.19
N GLU A 247 -19.24 -3.85 -13.13
CA GLU A 247 -19.37 -4.11 -14.58
C GLU A 247 -18.60 -5.34 -15.04
N MET A 248 -17.59 -5.74 -14.27
CA MET A 248 -16.72 -6.89 -14.53
C MET A 248 -17.04 -8.13 -13.68
N ASP A 249 -18.12 -8.11 -12.90
CA ASP A 249 -18.49 -9.16 -11.92
C ASP A 249 -17.36 -9.53 -10.93
N ALA A 250 -16.57 -8.52 -10.56
CA ALA A 250 -15.35 -8.67 -9.76
C ALA A 250 -15.53 -8.28 -8.27
N LEU A 251 -16.72 -7.82 -7.86
CA LEU A 251 -16.99 -7.48 -6.47
C LEU A 251 -16.98 -8.71 -5.57
N ARG A 252 -16.47 -8.55 -4.34
CA ARG A 252 -16.38 -9.63 -3.35
C ARG A 252 -16.77 -9.13 -1.98
N LEU A 253 -17.86 -9.67 -1.45
CA LEU A 253 -18.34 -9.32 -0.10
C LEU A 253 -17.52 -10.05 0.97
N LEU A 254 -17.39 -9.43 2.14
CA LEU A 254 -16.95 -10.12 3.34
C LEU A 254 -18.04 -11.09 3.82
N SER A 255 -17.63 -12.21 4.43
CA SER A 255 -18.56 -13.03 5.22
C SER A 255 -18.99 -12.25 6.47
N PRO A 256 -20.12 -12.59 7.11
CA PRO A 256 -20.53 -11.95 8.35
C PRO A 256 -19.43 -11.99 9.43
N SER A 257 -18.80 -13.15 9.62
CA SER A 257 -17.68 -13.30 10.57
C SER A 257 -16.49 -12.42 10.21
N ALA A 258 -16.08 -12.39 8.94
CA ALA A 258 -14.97 -11.55 8.51
C ALA A 258 -15.28 -10.05 8.64
N TRP A 259 -16.55 -9.65 8.57
CA TRP A 259 -16.97 -8.28 8.77
C TRP A 259 -16.90 -7.86 10.25
N GLU A 260 -17.21 -8.77 11.17
CA GLU A 260 -17.07 -8.55 12.62
C GLU A 260 -15.61 -8.31 13.03
N ASP A 261 -14.66 -9.01 12.41
CA ASP A 261 -13.23 -8.82 12.68
C ASP A 261 -12.57 -7.73 11.81
N ALA A 262 -13.28 -7.19 10.82
CA ALA A 262 -12.74 -6.21 9.88
C ALA A 262 -12.46 -4.85 10.52
N SER A 263 -11.41 -4.19 10.02
CA SER A 263 -11.09 -2.80 10.36
C SER A 263 -12.19 -1.83 9.92
N THR A 264 -12.19 -0.61 10.47
CA THR A 264 -13.14 0.44 10.08
C THR A 264 -13.14 0.70 8.57
N TRP A 265 -11.96 0.74 7.95
CA TRP A 265 -11.85 0.90 6.50
C TRP A 265 -12.45 -0.28 5.73
N GLU A 266 -12.14 -1.51 6.12
CA GLU A 266 -12.64 -2.71 5.43
C GLU A 266 -14.17 -2.82 5.54
N ARG A 267 -14.75 -2.46 6.68
CA ARG A 267 -16.21 -2.37 6.83
C ARG A 267 -16.82 -1.29 5.95
N GLU A 268 -16.19 -0.12 5.83
CA GLU A 268 -16.66 0.97 4.96
C GLU A 268 -16.61 0.56 3.48
N LEU A 269 -15.50 -0.03 3.03
CA LEU A 269 -15.34 -0.53 1.67
C LEU A 269 -16.33 -1.67 1.36
N ASP A 270 -16.54 -2.60 2.29
CA ASP A 270 -17.50 -3.69 2.13
C ASP A 270 -18.94 -3.19 2.10
N ALA A 271 -19.30 -2.22 2.94
CA ALA A 271 -20.63 -1.60 2.90
C ALA A 271 -20.91 -0.95 1.54
N GLN A 272 -19.94 -0.21 0.99
CA GLN A 272 -20.05 0.38 -0.35
C GLN A 272 -20.02 -0.67 -1.47
N THR A 273 -19.39 -1.81 -1.24
CA THR A 273 -19.43 -2.97 -2.15
C THR A 273 -20.83 -3.59 -2.15
N ARG A 274 -21.46 -3.77 -0.98
CA ARG A 274 -22.81 -4.35 -0.83
C ARG A 274 -23.90 -3.52 -1.52
N THR A 275 -23.81 -2.19 -1.50
CA THR A 275 -24.79 -1.33 -2.18
C THR A 275 -24.73 -1.44 -3.71
N ARG A 276 -23.62 -1.94 -4.26
CA ARG A 276 -23.38 -2.12 -5.70
C ARG A 276 -23.51 -3.57 -6.16
N ALA A 277 -23.39 -4.50 -5.22
CA ALA A 277 -23.46 -5.93 -5.44
C ALA A 277 -24.84 -6.37 -5.98
N PRO A 278 -24.88 -7.22 -7.03
CA PRO A 278 -26.12 -7.87 -7.44
C PRO A 278 -26.78 -8.64 -6.28
N MET A 279 -28.12 -8.74 -6.28
CA MET A 279 -28.83 -9.52 -5.24
C MET A 279 -28.39 -10.99 -5.16
N SER A 280 -27.91 -11.56 -6.28
CA SER A 280 -27.44 -12.95 -6.38
C SER A 280 -26.19 -13.25 -5.53
N ILE A 281 -25.39 -12.24 -5.19
CA ILE A 281 -24.20 -12.41 -4.34
C ILE A 281 -24.46 -12.07 -2.85
N GLY A 282 -25.74 -11.94 -2.45
CA GLY A 282 -26.12 -11.73 -1.06
C GLY A 282 -26.18 -10.25 -0.62
N GLY A 283 -26.34 -9.32 -1.56
CA GLY A 283 -26.53 -7.89 -1.29
C GLY A 283 -27.85 -7.59 -0.58
N LYS A 284 -27.94 -7.84 0.73
CA LYS A 284 -28.90 -7.15 1.61
C LYS A 284 -28.13 -6.15 2.48
N PRO A 285 -28.68 -4.95 2.74
CA PRO A 285 -28.08 -4.01 3.69
C PRO A 285 -27.93 -4.68 5.06
N ILE A 286 -26.76 -4.54 5.68
CA ILE A 286 -26.63 -4.77 7.11
C ILE A 286 -27.37 -3.58 7.75
N VAL A 287 -28.46 -3.88 8.47
CA VAL A 287 -29.28 -2.86 9.14
C VAL A 287 -28.36 -2.08 10.10
N GLN A 288 -28.39 -0.75 9.99
CA GLN A 288 -27.65 0.19 10.83
C GLN A 288 -28.08 0.10 12.30
#